data_AF-A0A1H4G676-F1
#
_entry.id   AF-A0A1H4G676-F1
#
_cell.length_a   1.000
_cell.length_b   1.000
_cell.length_c   1.000
_cell.angle_alpha   90.00
_cell.angle_beta   90.00
_cell.angle_gamma   90.00
#
_symmetry.space_group_name_H-M   'P 1'
#
loop_
_entity.id
_entity.type
_entity.pdbx_description
1 polymer ?
#
loop_
_entity_poly.entity_id
_entity_poly.type
_entity_poly.pdbx_seq_one_letter_code
_entity_poly.pdbx_strand_id
1 'polypeptide(L)' 'MENYEFTGEIQGEYRQIKIYPMLCLSNHYLIHWDGFEVGVIKKVNGKWHSDNEALSDYVEELGSFIDKEDISV' A
#
# COMPACT_ATOMS: atom_id res chain seq x y z
N MET A 1 7.04 -12.92 8.09
CA MET A 1 6.26 -11.68 7.90
C MET A 1 6.00 -11.59 6.42
N GLU A 2 4.75 -11.79 6.04
CA GLU A 2 4.35 -11.77 4.64
C GLU A 2 4.33 -10.31 4.18
N ASN A 3 5.11 -10.03 3.15
CA ASN A 3 5.14 -8.74 2.49
C ASN A 3 4.36 -8.92 1.19
N TYR A 4 3.49 -7.99 0.86
CA TYR A 4 2.73 -8.07 -0.37
C TYR A 4 3.54 -7.41 -1.48
N GLU A 5 3.80 -8.14 -2.55
CA GLU A 5 4.45 -7.61 -3.74
C GLU A 5 3.41 -7.46 -4.85
N PHE A 6 3.22 -6.22 -5.28
CA PHE A 6 2.34 -5.86 -6.38
C PHE A 6 3.21 -5.36 -7.53
N THR A 7 3.18 -6.03 -8.67
CA THR A 7 3.82 -5.51 -9.89
C THR A 7 2.71 -5.24 -10.89
N GLY A 8 2.51 -3.97 -11.24
CA GLY A 8 1.41 -3.55 -12.09
C GLY A 8 1.68 -2.26 -12.82
N GLU A 9 0.81 -1.94 -13.78
CA GLU A 9 0.85 -0.67 -14.49
C GLU A 9 0.15 0.41 -13.68
N ILE A 10 0.88 1.47 -13.37
CA ILE A 10 0.42 2.57 -12.54
C ILE A 10 0.74 3.86 -13.30
N GLN A 11 -0.31 4.62 -13.64
CA GLN A 11 -0.22 5.80 -14.51
C GLN A 11 0.46 5.55 -15.87
N GLY A 12 0.32 4.35 -16.43
CA GLY A 12 0.94 4.00 -17.72
C GLY A 12 2.41 3.58 -17.62
N GLU A 13 2.96 3.47 -16.41
CA GLU A 13 4.30 2.93 -16.16
C GLU A 13 4.22 1.64 -15.36
N TYR A 14 4.96 0.62 -15.78
CA TYR A 14 5.09 -0.62 -15.03
C TYR A 14 5.98 -0.36 -13.81
N ARG A 15 5.40 -0.44 -12.60
CA ARG A 15 6.12 -0.19 -11.36
C ARG A 15 6.02 -1.38 -10.43
N GLN A 16 7.11 -1.66 -9.74
CA GLN A 16 7.12 -2.66 -8.68
C GLN A 16 6.79 -1.99 -7.36
N ILE A 17 5.60 -2.26 -6.83
CA ILE A 17 5.17 -1.83 -5.52
C ILE A 17 5.40 -2.95 -4.50
N LYS A 18 6.04 -2.61 -3.39
CA LYS A 18 6.10 -3.50 -2.23
C LYS A 18 5.37 -2.87 -1.06
N ILE A 19 4.53 -3.65 -0.40
CA ILE A 19 3.70 -3.23 0.70
C ILE A 19 4.12 -4.03 1.94
N TYR A 20 4.60 -3.32 2.95
CA TYR A 20 5.08 -3.91 4.20
C TYR A 20 4.14 -3.58 5.35
N PRO A 21 3.46 -4.56 5.96
CA PRO A 21 2.64 -4.30 7.14
C PRO A 21 3.52 -3.86 8.32
N MET A 22 3.16 -2.75 8.97
CA MET A 22 3.86 -2.29 10.16
C MET A 22 3.34 -3.04 11.39
N LEU A 23 4.16 -3.94 11.94
CA LEU A 23 3.77 -4.82 13.06
C LEU A 23 3.32 -4.08 14.32
N CYS A 24 3.86 -2.89 14.58
CA CYS A 24 3.49 -2.07 15.72
C CYS A 24 2.17 -1.32 15.51
N LEU A 25 1.68 -1.25 14.27
CA LEU A 25 0.54 -0.45 13.86
C LEU A 25 -0.29 -1.26 12.86
N SER A 26 -1.21 -2.11 13.36
CA SER A 26 -1.97 -3.10 12.57
C SER A 26 -2.72 -2.56 11.35
N ASN A 27 -2.91 -1.24 11.26
CA ASN A 27 -3.60 -0.59 10.16
C ASN A 27 -2.66 0.27 9.28
N HIS A 28 -1.34 0.16 9.44
CA HIS A 28 -0.35 0.95 8.70
C HIS A 28 0.50 0.04 7.81
N TYR A 29 0.73 0.49 6.59
CA TYR A 29 1.46 -0.25 5.57
C TYR A 29 2.44 0.68 4.89
N LEU A 30 3.71 0.30 4.91
CA LEU A 30 4.79 1.03 4.25
C LEU A 30 4.82 0.64 2.77
N ILE A 31 4.81 1.64 1.91
CA ILE A 31 4.80 1.49 0.45
C ILE A 31 6.17 1.83 -0.10
N HIS A 32 6.73 0.90 -0.87
CA HIS A 32 7.94 1.09 -1.65
C HIS A 32 7.61 1.03 -3.14
N TRP A 33 8.18 1.92 -3.94
CA TRP A 33 8.15 1.89 -5.40
C TRP A 33 9.55 1.69 -5.94
N ASP A 34 9.73 0.65 -6.75
CA ASP A 34 10.99 0.33 -7.42
C ASP A 34 12.19 0.26 -6.45
N GLY A 35 11.92 -0.18 -5.22
CA GLY A 35 12.89 -0.31 -4.14
C GLY A 35 13.03 0.92 -3.23
N PHE A 36 12.43 2.06 -3.57
CA PHE A 36 12.46 3.28 -2.77
C PHE A 36 11.24 3.38 -1.86
N GLU A 37 11.46 3.71 -0.58
CA GLU A 37 10.38 4.05 0.34
C GLU A 37 9.69 5.32 -0.15
N VAL A 38 8.38 5.23 -0.39
CA VAL A 38 7.56 6.37 -0.80
C VAL A 38 6.89 6.95 0.41
N GLY A 39 6.22 6.12 1.19
CA GLY A 39 5.51 6.57 2.38
C GLY A 39 4.61 5.50 2.94
N VAL A 40 3.75 5.90 3.87
CA VAL A 40 2.85 4.98 4.58
C VAL A 40 1.41 5.27 4.19
N ILE A 41 0.65 4.20 3.99
CA ILE A 41 -0.82 4.27 3.94
C ILE A 41 -1.38 3.63 5.20
N LYS A 42 -2.50 4.16 5.68
CA LYS A 42 -3.14 3.71 6.91
C LYS A 42 -4.66 3.65 6.76
N LYS A 43 -5.28 2.64 7.34
CA LYS A 43 -6.74 2.53 7.38
C LYS A 43 -7.30 3.17 8.64
N VAL A 44 -8.17 4.16 8.49
CA VAL A 44 -8.84 4.86 9.58
C VAL A 44 -10.34 4.88 9.30
N ASN A 45 -11.15 4.39 10.24
CA ASN A 45 -12.62 4.31 10.10
C ASN A 45 -13.09 3.63 8.80
N GLY A 46 -12.37 2.58 8.36
CA GLY A 46 -12.70 1.84 7.14
C GLY A 46 -12.27 2.52 5.83
N LYS A 47 -11.63 3.70 5.90
CA LYS A 47 -11.09 4.40 4.74
C LYS A 47 -9.57 4.39 4.74
N TRP A 48 -8.98 4.30 3.57
CA TRP A 48 -7.54 4.34 3.39
C TRP A 48 -7.08 5.79 3.26
N HIS A 49 -6.00 6.11 3.96
CA HIS A 49 -5.43 7.45 4.05
C HIS A 49 -3.91 7.37 3.88
N SER A 50 -3.33 8.35 3.22
CA SER A 50 -1.89 8.57 3.20
C SER A 50 -1.60 10.01 3.56
N ASP A 51 -0.49 10.23 4.25
CA ASP A 51 0.04 11.57 4.49
C ASP A 51 1.01 11.99 3.35
N ASN A 52 1.33 11.10 2.41
CA ASN A 52 2.18 11.40 1.26
C ASN A 52 1.34 11.74 0.02
N GLU A 53 1.57 12.92 -0.55
CA GLU A 53 0.88 13.42 -1.74
C GLU A 53 1.04 12.48 -2.95
N ALA A 54 2.21 11.84 -3.11
CA ALA A 54 2.44 10.88 -4.18
C ALA A 54 1.57 9.63 -4.05
N LEU A 55 1.17 9.26 -2.83
CA LEU A 55 0.32 8.09 -2.58
C LEU A 55 -1.16 8.42 -2.54
N SER A 56 -1.55 9.71 -2.44
CA SER A 56 -2.94 10.13 -2.33
C SER A 56 -3.81 9.62 -3.47
N ASP A 57 -3.31 9.67 -4.72
CA ASP A 57 -4.04 9.18 -5.90
C ASP A 57 -4.16 7.64 -5.94
N TYR A 58 -3.28 6.92 -5.23
CA TYR A 58 -3.23 5.46 -5.24
C TYR A 58 -3.76 4.82 -3.95
N VAL A 59 -4.09 5.64 -2.95
CA VAL A 59 -4.41 5.15 -1.60
C VAL A 59 -5.61 4.21 -1.61
N GLU A 60 -6.60 4.48 -2.46
CA GLU A 60 -7.79 3.64 -2.59
C GLU A 60 -7.50 2.33 -3.33
N GLU A 61 -6.66 2.36 -4.37
CA GLU A 61 -6.30 1.16 -5.13
C GLU A 61 -5.42 0.22 -4.29
N LEU A 62 -4.36 0.77 -3.68
CA LEU A 62 -3.48 0.05 -2.76
C LEU A 62 -4.26 -0.50 -1.57
N GLY A 63 -5.15 0.32 -1.00
CA GLY A 63 -6.01 -0.09 0.09
C GLY A 63 -6.96 -1.22 -0.27
N SER A 64 -7.57 -1.16 -1.46
CA SER A 64 -8.45 -2.22 -1.96
C SER A 64 -7.68 -3.52 -2.22
N PHE A 65 -6.44 -3.42 -2.71
CA PHE A 65 -5.55 -4.58 -2.87
C PHE A 65 -5.22 -5.22 -1.51
N ILE A 66 -4.86 -4.42 -0.51
CA ILE A 66 -4.59 -4.91 0.84
C ILE A 66 -5.84 -5.56 1.44
N ASP A 67 -7.02 -4.92 1.34
CA ASP A 67 -8.27 -5.52 1.82
C ASP A 67 -8.53 -6.89 1.17
N LYS A 68 -8.29 -7.02 -0.14
CA LYS A 68 -8.50 -8.29 -0.85
C LYS A 68 -7.54 -9.39 -0.40
N GLU A 69 -6.27 -9.06 -0.20
CA GLU A 69 -5.25 -10.01 0.26
C GLU A 69 -5.45 -10.37 1.74
N ASP A 70 -5.83 -9.41 2.59
CA ASP A 70 -6.13 -9.62 4.02
C ASP A 70 -7.39 -10.48 4.24
N ILE A 71 -8.39 -10.37 3.35
CA ILE A 71 -9.59 -11.25 3.34
C ILE A 71 -9.24 -12.70 2.95
N SER A 72 -8.06 -12.94 2.37
CA SER A 72 -7.66 -14.27 1.87
C SER A 72 -6.91 -15.12 2.91
N VAL A 73 -6.82 -14.67 4.18
CA VAL A 73 -6.18 -15.40 5.30
C VAL A 73 -7.21 -16.05 6.23
#